data_AF-A0A3N2NFN4-F1
#
_entry.id   AF-A0A3N2NFN4-F1
#
_cell.length_a   1.000
_cell.length_b   1.000
_cell.length_c   1.000
_cell.angle_alpha   90.00
_cell.angle_beta   90.00
_cell.angle_gamma   90.00
#
_symmetry.space_group_name_H-M   'P 1'
#
loop_
_entity.id
_entity.type
_entity.pdbx_description
1 polymer ?
#
loop_
_entity_poly.entity_id
_entity_poly.type
_entity_poly.pdbx_seq_one_letter_code
_entity_poly.pdbx_strand_id
1 'polypeptide(L)'
;MNTRYLKYLLLSATLATPALASATGDNSTRRERNFIVEGNKLYHDERYTDAEVAYRKALEIDAMNEIAQFNLAATLLRQGTATGENEKQASQILGKLATDAEDVAIAEKAFYNLGNIAFNAQDYAKSIELYKNALRRNPDNDKARENLRLAQKRLQDQQDQNQDQNKDQQNQDKNQDKDQNKDQNKDQNQDQNKDQQQQQQSQDQKQQPQQQRQSGISKENAEKILKAMENEENATRQRVNAERNKNGAPARRQVTNPW
;
A
#
# COMPACT_ATOMS: atom_id res chain seq x y z
N MET A 1 66.76 -42.44 -36.58
CA MET A 1 65.71 -42.16 -37.58
C MET A 1 64.46 -42.97 -37.24
N ASN A 2 63.39 -42.23 -36.93
CA ASN A 2 61.95 -42.48 -37.18
C ASN A 2 61.27 -43.78 -36.70
N THR A 3 60.56 -43.74 -35.56
CA THR A 3 59.14 -43.36 -35.33
C THR A 3 58.12 -44.44 -35.71
N ARG A 4 57.59 -45.15 -34.70
CA ARG A 4 56.34 -45.93 -34.79
C ARG A 4 55.30 -45.27 -33.89
N TYR A 5 54.44 -44.45 -34.49
CA TYR A 5 53.24 -43.91 -33.86
C TYR A 5 52.06 -44.88 -34.08
N LEU A 6 51.47 -45.32 -32.98
CA LEU A 6 50.25 -46.13 -32.93
C LEU A 6 49.06 -45.19 -33.10
N LYS A 7 48.42 -45.19 -34.28
CA LYS A 7 47.19 -44.43 -34.54
C LYS A 7 45.98 -45.33 -34.25
N TYR A 8 45.31 -45.09 -33.12
CA TYR A 8 43.99 -45.64 -32.85
C TYR A 8 42.95 -44.81 -33.61
N LEU A 9 42.21 -45.47 -34.50
CA LEU A 9 41.14 -44.89 -35.30
C LEU A 9 39.83 -45.18 -34.53
N LEU A 10 39.41 -44.25 -33.67
CA LEU A 10 38.12 -44.33 -32.97
C LEU A 10 37.02 -43.88 -33.94
N LEU A 11 36.22 -44.85 -34.38
CA LEU A 11 35.00 -44.64 -35.16
C LEU A 11 33.88 -44.22 -34.19
N SER A 12 33.60 -42.92 -34.04
CA SER A 12 32.46 -42.45 -33.27
C SER A 12 31.19 -42.47 -34.15
N ALA A 13 30.40 -43.52 -34.01
CA ALA A 13 29.05 -43.58 -34.56
C ALA A 13 28.12 -42.67 -33.73
N THR A 14 27.80 -41.49 -34.26
CA THR A 14 26.76 -40.62 -33.68
C THR A 14 25.39 -41.14 -34.10
N LEU A 15 24.70 -41.81 -33.18
CA LEU A 15 23.27 -42.10 -33.31
C LEU A 15 22.49 -40.78 -33.17
N ALA A 16 21.98 -40.26 -34.28
CA ALA A 16 21.01 -39.18 -34.28
C ALA A 16 19.69 -39.72 -33.72
N THR A 17 19.36 -39.38 -32.48
CA THR A 17 18.03 -39.63 -31.92
C THR A 17 17.06 -38.62 -32.52
N PRO A 18 15.94 -39.06 -33.12
CA PRO A 18 14.90 -38.13 -33.54
C PRO A 18 14.26 -37.52 -32.30
N ALA A 19 14.34 -36.18 -32.19
CA ALA A 19 13.59 -35.43 -31.19
C ALA A 19 12.09 -35.59 -31.49
N LEU A 20 11.41 -36.41 -30.70
CA LEU A 20 9.95 -36.43 -30.63
C LEU A 20 9.51 -35.07 -30.06
N ALA A 21 9.07 -34.18 -30.93
CA ALA A 21 8.41 -32.96 -30.53
C ALA A 21 7.08 -33.33 -29.85
N SER A 22 7.04 -33.24 -28.53
CA SER A 22 5.84 -33.45 -27.72
C SER A 22 4.77 -32.42 -28.14
N ALA A 23 3.71 -32.88 -28.81
CA ALA A 23 2.54 -32.09 -29.17
C ALA A 23 1.64 -31.69 -27.96
N THR A 24 2.22 -31.62 -26.75
CA THR A 24 1.51 -31.36 -25.49
C THR A 24 1.30 -29.87 -25.20
N GLY A 25 2.01 -28.98 -25.90
CA GLY A 25 1.95 -27.52 -25.67
C GLY A 25 0.60 -26.87 -25.98
N ASP A 26 -0.15 -27.39 -26.97
CA ASP A 26 -1.36 -26.71 -27.46
C ASP A 26 -2.62 -27.02 -26.61
N ASN A 27 -2.70 -28.22 -26.03
CA ASN A 27 -3.82 -28.61 -25.16
C ASN A 27 -3.69 -28.08 -23.72
N SER A 28 -2.46 -27.94 -23.22
CA SER A 28 -2.17 -27.40 -21.88
C SER A 28 -2.74 -25.98 -21.72
N THR A 29 -2.51 -25.13 -22.73
CA THR A 29 -2.97 -23.72 -22.72
C THR A 29 -4.47 -23.56 -22.87
N ARG A 30 -5.19 -24.49 -23.53
CA ARG A 30 -6.65 -24.39 -23.67
C ARG A 30 -7.37 -24.72 -22.39
N ARG A 31 -6.96 -25.78 -21.68
CA ARG A 31 -7.62 -26.21 -20.44
C ARG A 31 -7.40 -25.21 -19.30
N GLU A 32 -6.16 -24.77 -19.14
CA GLU A 32 -5.80 -23.69 -18.21
C GLU A 32 -6.63 -22.42 -18.45
N ARG A 33 -6.67 -21.90 -19.69
CA ARG A 33 -7.49 -20.73 -20.03
C ARG A 33 -8.97 -20.93 -19.73
N ASN A 34 -9.51 -22.13 -19.95
CA ASN A 34 -10.91 -22.41 -19.61
C ASN A 34 -11.16 -22.27 -18.11
N PHE A 35 -10.26 -22.76 -17.25
CA PHE A 35 -10.38 -22.58 -15.80
C PHE A 35 -10.24 -21.12 -15.38
N ILE A 36 -9.37 -20.34 -16.02
CA ILE A 36 -9.29 -18.89 -15.79
C ILE A 36 -10.62 -18.22 -16.15
N VAL A 37 -11.19 -18.52 -17.32
CA VAL A 37 -12.47 -17.96 -17.77
C VAL A 37 -13.62 -18.36 -16.84
N GLU A 38 -13.65 -19.61 -16.39
CA GLU A 38 -14.62 -20.10 -15.41
C GLU A 38 -14.48 -19.36 -14.08
N GLY A 39 -13.27 -19.24 -13.54
CA GLY A 39 -12.98 -18.48 -12.32
C GLY A 39 -13.40 -17.02 -12.45
N ASN A 40 -13.15 -16.39 -13.59
CA ASN A 40 -13.55 -15.01 -13.86
C ASN A 40 -15.07 -14.84 -13.78
N LYS A 41 -15.82 -15.75 -14.40
CA LYS A 41 -17.28 -15.76 -14.34
C LYS A 41 -17.76 -15.92 -12.90
N LEU A 42 -17.21 -16.89 -12.16
CA LEU A 42 -17.57 -17.14 -10.76
C LEU A 42 -17.27 -15.95 -9.85
N TYR A 43 -16.16 -15.26 -10.09
CA TYR A 43 -15.80 -14.03 -9.36
C TYR A 43 -16.83 -12.92 -9.59
N HIS A 44 -17.31 -12.75 -10.84
CA HIS A 44 -18.34 -11.75 -11.17
C HIS A 44 -19.69 -12.10 -10.56
N ASP A 45 -19.99 -13.39 -10.45
CA ASP A 45 -21.17 -13.92 -9.75
C ASP A 45 -21.01 -13.86 -8.21
N GLU A 46 -19.95 -13.23 -7.68
CA GLU A 46 -19.58 -13.12 -6.26
C GLU A 46 -19.38 -14.48 -5.55
N ARG A 47 -19.23 -15.56 -6.32
CA ARG A 47 -18.98 -16.93 -5.84
C ARG A 47 -17.50 -17.14 -5.62
N TYR A 48 -16.92 -16.37 -4.71
CA TYR A 48 -15.47 -16.30 -4.54
C TYR A 48 -14.80 -17.63 -4.16
N THR A 49 -15.45 -18.46 -3.35
CA THR A 49 -14.93 -19.81 -3.02
C THR A 49 -14.83 -20.72 -4.24
N ASP A 50 -15.81 -20.66 -5.14
CA ASP A 50 -15.77 -21.45 -6.38
C ASP A 50 -14.75 -20.87 -7.36
N ALA A 51 -14.65 -19.54 -7.43
CA ALA A 51 -13.65 -18.85 -8.25
C ALA A 51 -12.23 -19.23 -7.82
N GLU A 52 -11.95 -19.28 -6.51
CA GLU A 52 -10.67 -19.72 -5.95
C GLU A 52 -10.30 -21.12 -6.43
N VAL A 53 -11.25 -22.07 -6.36
CA VAL A 53 -11.04 -23.44 -6.85
C VAL A 53 -10.70 -23.46 -8.33
N ALA A 54 -11.40 -22.68 -9.16
CA ALA A 54 -11.12 -22.61 -10.60
C ALA A 54 -9.72 -22.04 -10.88
N TYR A 55 -9.32 -20.94 -10.21
CA TYR A 55 -7.98 -20.39 -10.40
C TYR A 55 -6.88 -21.34 -9.91
N ARG A 56 -7.09 -22.07 -8.81
CA ARG A 56 -6.15 -23.10 -8.35
C ARG A 56 -5.99 -24.24 -9.37
N LYS A 57 -7.07 -24.69 -10.01
CA LYS A 57 -7.00 -25.67 -11.12
C LYS A 57 -6.24 -25.14 -12.34
N ALA A 58 -6.34 -23.85 -12.64
CA ALA A 58 -5.50 -23.25 -13.67
C ALA A 58 -4.01 -23.31 -13.27
N LEU A 59 -3.70 -22.98 -12.02
CA LEU A 59 -2.33 -23.01 -11.48
C LEU A 59 -1.74 -24.42 -11.30
N GLU A 60 -2.57 -25.45 -11.21
CA GLU A 60 -2.12 -26.85 -11.29
C GLU A 60 -1.61 -27.22 -12.69
N ILE A 61 -2.11 -26.56 -13.73
CA ILE A 61 -1.69 -26.78 -15.13
C ILE A 61 -0.48 -25.91 -15.45
N ASP A 62 -0.54 -24.63 -15.09
CA ASP A 62 0.58 -23.69 -15.21
C ASP A 62 0.71 -22.88 -13.92
N ALA A 63 1.67 -23.29 -13.09
CA ALA A 63 1.94 -22.66 -11.81
C ALA A 63 2.44 -21.21 -11.95
N MET A 64 3.00 -20.83 -13.11
CA MET A 64 3.57 -19.51 -13.37
C MET A 64 2.60 -18.57 -14.09
N ASN A 65 1.37 -19.01 -14.38
CA ASN A 65 0.41 -18.14 -15.04
C ASN A 65 0.05 -16.91 -14.18
N GLU A 66 0.57 -15.76 -14.57
CA GLU A 66 0.46 -14.50 -13.82
C GLU A 66 -1.00 -14.04 -13.65
N ILE A 67 -1.86 -14.31 -14.64
CA ILE A 67 -3.28 -13.94 -14.59
C ILE A 67 -4.02 -14.79 -13.55
N ALA A 68 -3.80 -16.10 -13.55
CA ALA A 68 -4.40 -17.00 -12.57
C ALA A 68 -3.88 -16.70 -11.16
N GLN A 69 -2.59 -16.41 -11.00
CA GLN A 69 -2.02 -15.98 -9.71
C GLN A 69 -2.67 -14.68 -9.23
N PHE A 70 -2.74 -13.66 -10.09
CA PHE A 70 -3.33 -12.37 -9.75
C PHE A 70 -4.80 -12.51 -9.37
N ASN A 71 -5.59 -13.22 -10.19
CA ASN A 71 -7.02 -13.39 -9.95
C ASN A 71 -7.28 -14.23 -8.68
N LEU A 72 -6.44 -15.23 -8.38
CA LEU A 72 -6.48 -15.94 -7.10
C LEU A 72 -6.27 -14.97 -5.93
N ALA A 73 -5.24 -14.13 -5.98
CA ALA A 73 -4.98 -13.15 -4.92
C ALA A 73 -6.14 -12.16 -4.75
N ALA A 74 -6.69 -11.63 -5.85
CA ALA A 74 -7.85 -10.75 -5.82
C ALA A 74 -9.10 -11.44 -5.22
N THR A 75 -9.28 -12.73 -5.50
CA THR A 75 -10.36 -13.56 -4.94
C THR A 75 -10.23 -13.75 -3.44
N LEU A 76 -9.02 -14.08 -2.98
CA LEU A 76 -8.71 -14.22 -1.55
C LEU A 76 -9.01 -12.93 -0.78
N LEU A 77 -8.68 -11.77 -1.35
CA LEU A 77 -9.03 -10.47 -0.75
C LEU A 77 -10.54 -10.22 -0.68
N ARG A 78 -11.33 -10.74 -1.64
CA ARG A 78 -12.80 -10.62 -1.63
C ARG A 78 -13.49 -11.55 -0.64
N GLN A 79 -12.95 -12.75 -0.42
CA GLN A 79 -13.46 -13.69 0.60
C GLN A 79 -13.35 -13.14 2.02
N GLY A 80 -12.61 -12.04 2.20
CA GLY A 80 -12.55 -11.29 3.44
C GLY A 80 -11.39 -11.72 4.33
N THR A 81 -11.12 -10.88 5.32
CA THR A 81 -9.96 -10.95 6.21
C THR A 81 -10.28 -11.59 7.55
N ALA A 82 -11.41 -12.29 7.69
CA ALA A 82 -11.92 -12.79 8.98
C ALA A 82 -10.88 -13.58 9.79
N THR A 83 -9.96 -14.28 9.11
CA THR A 83 -8.86 -15.04 9.73
C THR A 83 -7.47 -14.44 9.45
N GLY A 84 -7.35 -13.37 8.65
CA GLY A 84 -6.09 -12.80 8.19
C GLY A 84 -5.27 -13.66 7.21
N GLU A 85 -5.52 -14.97 7.14
CA GLU A 85 -4.74 -15.89 6.31
C GLU A 85 -4.90 -15.62 4.81
N ASN A 86 -6.13 -15.33 4.36
CA ASN A 86 -6.39 -14.96 2.96
C ASN A 86 -5.61 -13.70 2.55
N GLU A 87 -5.56 -12.69 3.42
CA GLU A 87 -4.81 -11.46 3.15
C GLU A 87 -3.31 -11.71 3.10
N LYS A 88 -2.79 -12.56 3.99
CA LYS A 88 -1.38 -12.96 3.99
C LYS A 88 -1.01 -13.72 2.72
N GLN A 89 -1.80 -14.71 2.34
CA GLN A 89 -1.57 -15.47 1.11
C GLN A 89 -1.66 -14.55 -0.13
N ALA A 90 -2.68 -13.69 -0.20
CA ALA A 90 -2.81 -12.72 -1.28
C ALA A 90 -1.61 -11.76 -1.33
N SER A 91 -1.14 -11.25 -0.19
CA SER A 91 0.02 -10.37 -0.10
C SER A 91 1.30 -11.03 -0.61
N GLN A 92 1.48 -12.33 -0.34
CA GLN A 92 2.64 -13.08 -0.85
C GLN A 92 2.59 -13.23 -2.37
N ILE A 93 1.43 -13.58 -2.93
CA ILE A 93 1.26 -13.72 -4.38
C ILE A 93 1.46 -12.37 -5.07
N LEU A 94 0.80 -11.31 -4.58
CA LEU A 94 0.92 -9.97 -5.13
C LEU A 94 2.35 -9.42 -4.99
N GLY A 95 3.04 -9.72 -3.90
CA GLY A 95 4.44 -9.33 -3.71
C GLY A 95 5.36 -9.86 -4.80
N LYS A 96 5.20 -11.15 -5.16
CA LYS A 96 5.94 -11.77 -6.27
C LYS A 96 5.57 -11.16 -7.61
N LEU A 97 4.27 -11.01 -7.89
CA LEU A 97 3.82 -10.41 -9.15
C LEU A 97 4.28 -8.96 -9.32
N ALA A 98 4.35 -8.19 -8.24
CA ALA A 98 4.82 -6.81 -8.28
C ALA A 98 6.30 -6.71 -8.70
N THR A 99 7.14 -7.69 -8.34
CA THR A 99 8.57 -7.68 -8.66
C THR A 99 8.92 -8.44 -9.94
N ASP A 100 8.23 -9.56 -10.19
CA ASP A 100 8.69 -10.58 -11.13
C ASP A 100 7.81 -10.70 -12.38
N ALA A 101 6.60 -10.11 -12.38
CA ALA A 101 5.69 -10.27 -13.52
C ALA A 101 6.26 -9.66 -14.81
N GLU A 102 6.18 -10.43 -15.89
CA GLU A 102 6.54 -9.99 -17.25
C GLU A 102 5.53 -8.96 -17.77
N ASP A 103 4.24 -9.12 -17.42
CA ASP A 103 3.22 -8.15 -17.77
C ASP A 103 3.23 -6.96 -16.80
N VAL A 104 3.65 -5.80 -17.33
CA VAL A 104 3.65 -4.51 -16.61
C VAL A 104 2.28 -4.16 -16.04
N ALA A 105 1.18 -4.53 -16.71
CA ALA A 105 -0.18 -4.29 -16.22
C ALA A 105 -0.51 -5.16 -14.99
N ILE A 106 0.01 -6.39 -14.92
CA ILE A 106 -0.15 -7.25 -13.74
C ILE A 106 0.68 -6.72 -12.58
N ALA A 107 1.96 -6.39 -12.82
CA ALA A 107 2.81 -5.79 -11.80
C ALA A 107 2.17 -4.51 -11.23
N GLU A 108 1.60 -3.67 -12.09
CA GLU A 108 0.90 -2.45 -11.69
C GLU A 108 -0.29 -2.73 -10.76
N LYS A 109 -1.21 -3.61 -11.17
CA LYS A 109 -2.35 -3.99 -10.35
C LYS A 109 -1.93 -4.65 -9.03
N ALA A 110 -0.83 -5.40 -9.04
CA ALA A 110 -0.27 -6.01 -7.85
C ALA A 110 0.22 -4.94 -6.84
N PHE A 111 0.96 -3.92 -7.30
CA PHE A 111 1.33 -2.78 -6.47
C PHE A 111 0.10 -2.03 -5.94
N TYR A 112 -0.91 -1.81 -6.76
CA TYR A 112 -2.15 -1.15 -6.34
C TYR A 112 -2.86 -1.94 -5.22
N ASN A 113 -3.02 -3.25 -5.37
CA ASN A 113 -3.67 -4.09 -4.37
C ASN A 113 -2.85 -4.20 -3.07
N LEU A 114 -1.52 -4.31 -3.15
CA LEU A 114 -0.65 -4.21 -1.97
C LEU A 114 -0.79 -2.86 -1.27
N GLY A 115 -0.93 -1.77 -2.04
CA GLY A 115 -1.17 -0.43 -1.52
C GLY A 115 -2.47 -0.34 -0.72
N ASN A 116 -3.54 -0.98 -1.21
CA ASN A 116 -4.83 -1.07 -0.51
C ASN A 116 -4.71 -1.89 0.78
N ILE A 117 -3.97 -3.01 0.76
CA ILE A 117 -3.71 -3.83 1.96
C ILE A 117 -2.97 -3.00 3.00
N ALA A 118 -1.88 -2.32 2.62
CA ALA A 118 -1.13 -1.46 3.52
C ALA A 118 -1.98 -0.28 4.06
N PHE A 119 -2.82 0.30 3.21
CA PHE A 119 -3.75 1.36 3.61
C PHE A 119 -4.73 0.89 4.69
N ASN A 120 -5.34 -0.29 4.49
CA ASN A 120 -6.29 -0.88 5.44
C ASN A 120 -5.62 -1.26 6.76
N ALA A 121 -4.35 -1.67 6.71
CA ALA A 121 -3.50 -1.89 7.88
C ALA A 121 -3.03 -0.58 8.56
N GLN A 122 -3.46 0.59 8.07
CA GLN A 122 -3.05 1.92 8.52
C GLN A 122 -1.55 2.21 8.38
N ASP A 123 -0.82 1.39 7.61
CA ASP A 123 0.56 1.66 7.21
C ASP A 123 0.56 2.59 5.99
N TYR A 124 0.15 3.84 6.23
CA TYR A 124 -0.02 4.83 5.17
C TYR A 124 1.29 5.18 4.46
N ALA A 125 2.42 5.12 5.17
CA ALA A 125 3.75 5.37 4.59
C ALA A 125 4.08 4.30 3.53
N LYS A 126 3.88 3.01 3.85
CA LYS A 126 4.06 1.93 2.88
C LYS A 126 3.05 2.00 1.74
N SER A 127 1.79 2.32 2.06
CA SER A 127 0.72 2.47 1.07
C SER A 127 1.07 3.51 0.00
N ILE A 128 1.62 4.67 0.41
CA ILE A 128 2.10 5.73 -0.48
C ILE A 128 3.13 5.20 -1.49
N GLU A 129 4.15 4.47 -1.02
CA GLU A 129 5.18 3.95 -1.91
C GLU A 129 4.65 2.89 -2.87
N LEU A 130 3.70 2.06 -2.43
CA LEU A 130 3.06 1.06 -3.27
C LEU A 130 2.21 1.71 -4.37
N TYR A 131 1.39 2.72 -4.05
CA TYR A 131 0.63 3.44 -5.08
C TYR A 131 1.52 4.22 -6.04
N LYS A 132 2.63 4.80 -5.57
CA LYS A 132 3.64 5.41 -6.46
C LYS A 132 4.22 4.38 -7.43
N ASN A 133 4.49 3.16 -6.98
CA ASN A 133 4.98 2.09 -7.84
C ASN A 133 3.93 1.63 -8.87
N ALA A 134 2.65 1.62 -8.52
CA ALA A 134 1.57 1.40 -9.47
C ALA A 134 1.52 2.51 -10.54
N LEU A 135 1.53 3.78 -10.12
CA LEU A 135 1.48 4.93 -11.03
C LEU A 135 2.72 5.08 -11.93
N ARG A 136 3.89 4.58 -11.49
CA ARG A 136 5.08 4.49 -12.36
C ARG A 136 4.88 3.53 -13.54
N ARG A 137 4.04 2.49 -13.36
CA ARG A 137 3.75 1.46 -14.39
C ARG A 137 2.53 1.84 -15.22
N ASN A 138 1.50 2.38 -14.59
CA ASN A 138 0.31 2.92 -15.24
C ASN A 138 0.01 4.35 -14.74
N PRO A 139 0.55 5.37 -15.41
CA PRO A 139 0.32 6.77 -15.07
C PRO A 139 -1.14 7.21 -15.20
N ASP A 140 -1.98 6.45 -15.92
CA ASP A 140 -3.39 6.74 -16.16
C ASP A 140 -4.32 6.06 -15.13
N ASN A 141 -3.78 5.38 -14.11
CA ASN A 141 -4.61 4.78 -13.05
C ASN A 141 -5.12 5.85 -12.07
N ASP A 142 -6.30 6.40 -12.34
CA ASP A 142 -6.91 7.42 -11.48
C ASP A 142 -7.29 6.91 -10.08
N LYS A 143 -7.64 5.62 -9.94
CA LYS A 143 -7.91 5.01 -8.62
C LYS A 143 -6.66 5.00 -7.74
N ALA A 144 -5.51 4.62 -8.30
CA ALA A 144 -4.24 4.65 -7.58
C ALA A 144 -3.85 6.08 -7.16
N ARG A 145 -4.17 7.06 -8.01
CA ARG A 145 -3.93 8.49 -7.73
C ARG A 145 -4.81 9.02 -6.59
N GLU A 146 -6.10 8.71 -6.62
CA GLU A 146 -7.04 9.06 -5.56
C GLU A 146 -6.62 8.42 -4.23
N ASN A 147 -6.32 7.12 -4.24
CA ASN A 147 -5.89 6.41 -3.04
C ASN A 147 -4.53 6.91 -2.51
N LEU A 148 -3.60 7.31 -3.39
CA LEU A 148 -2.34 7.95 -2.99
C LEU A 148 -2.59 9.24 -2.22
N ARG A 149 -3.45 10.12 -2.73
CA ARG A 149 -3.81 11.37 -2.04
C ARG A 149 -4.48 11.09 -0.70
N LEU A 150 -5.37 10.09 -0.65
CA LEU A 150 -6.01 9.68 0.59
C LEU A 150 -4.99 9.15 1.61
N ALA A 151 -4.03 8.32 1.20
CA ALA A 151 -2.96 7.81 2.05
C ALA A 151 -2.07 8.94 2.60
N GLN A 152 -1.71 9.92 1.77
CA GLN A 152 -0.94 11.10 2.18
C GLN A 152 -1.69 11.92 3.24
N LYS A 153 -2.99 12.16 3.02
CA LYS A 153 -3.82 12.86 3.98
C LYS A 153 -3.90 12.10 5.32
N ARG A 154 -4.12 10.78 5.27
CA ARG A 154 -4.20 9.95 6.48
C ARG A 154 -2.90 9.91 7.27
N LEU A 155 -1.76 9.87 6.59
CA LEU A 155 -0.44 9.94 7.23
C LEU A 155 -0.24 11.29 7.94
N GLN A 156 -0.64 12.39 7.29
CA GLN A 156 -0.59 13.72 7.89
C GLN A 156 -1.49 13.80 9.13
N ASP A 157 -2.75 13.36 9.02
CA ASP A 157 -3.71 13.34 10.14
C ASP A 157 -3.15 12.53 11.34
N GLN A 158 -2.47 11.41 11.08
CA GLN A 158 -1.83 10.58 12.11
C GLN A 158 -0.64 11.29 12.78
N GLN A 159 0.15 12.06 12.04
CA GLN A 159 1.26 12.84 12.58
C GLN A 159 0.78 13.99 13.46
N ASP A 160 -0.31 14.66 13.05
CA ASP A 160 -0.88 15.77 13.82
C ASP A 160 -1.48 15.28 15.16
N GLN A 161 -2.19 14.14 15.17
CA GLN A 161 -2.71 13.54 16.41
C GLN A 161 -1.60 13.18 17.40
N ASN A 162 -0.47 12.65 16.92
CA ASN A 162 0.67 12.29 17.77
C ASN A 162 1.39 13.52 18.36
N GLN A 163 1.37 14.66 17.65
CA GLN A 163 1.95 15.91 18.17
C GLN A 163 1.09 16.55 19.26
N ASP A 164 -0.24 16.41 19.18
CA ASP A 164 -1.15 16.95 20.19
C ASP A 164 -1.10 16.12 21.49
N GLN A 165 -1.05 14.78 21.41
CA GLN A 165 -0.92 13.93 22.60
C GLN A 165 0.38 14.16 23.40
N ASN A 166 1.50 14.41 22.71
CA ASN A 166 2.78 14.70 23.38
C ASN A 166 2.79 16.06 24.11
N LYS A 167 1.95 17.01 23.70
CA LYS A 167 1.83 18.31 24.40
C LYS A 167 0.97 18.22 25.65
N ASP A 168 -0.07 17.38 25.65
CA ASP A 168 -0.92 17.17 26.82
C ASP A 168 -0.16 16.46 27.95
N GLN A 169 0.73 15.50 27.63
CA GLN A 169 1.60 14.88 28.63
C GLN A 169 2.61 15.86 29.23
N GLN A 170 3.21 16.77 28.44
CA GLN A 170 4.13 17.80 28.97
C GLN A 170 3.45 18.86 29.84
N ASN A 171 2.14 19.07 29.69
CA ASN A 171 1.38 19.99 30.56
C ASN A 171 0.92 19.35 31.87
N GLN A 172 0.83 18.01 31.96
CA GLN A 172 0.56 17.32 33.22
C GLN A 172 1.79 17.29 34.14
N ASP A 173 3.00 17.12 33.60
CA ASP A 173 4.24 17.13 34.41
C ASP A 173 4.56 18.52 35.00
N LYS A 174 4.13 19.62 34.35
CA LYS A 174 4.38 20.99 34.87
C LYS A 174 3.41 21.44 35.96
N ASN A 175 2.37 20.67 36.27
CA ASN A 175 1.38 20.99 37.30
C ASN A 175 1.60 20.25 38.63
N GLN A 176 2.55 19.31 38.73
CA GLN A 176 2.92 18.69 40.01
C GLN A 176 3.99 19.47 40.81
N ASP A 177 4.73 20.39 40.18
CA ASP A 177 5.79 21.15 40.85
C ASP A 177 5.35 22.49 41.48
N LYS A 178 4.05 22.83 41.47
CA LYS A 178 3.56 24.11 42.01
C LYS A 178 2.85 24.06 43.37
N ASP A 179 2.74 22.90 44.00
CA ASP A 179 2.00 22.75 45.26
C ASP A 179 2.87 22.57 46.52
N GLN A 180 4.20 22.77 46.44
CA GLN A 180 5.10 22.61 47.60
C GLN A 180 5.60 23.92 48.26
N ASN A 181 5.03 25.10 47.95
CA ASN A 181 5.55 26.35 48.50
C ASN A 181 4.50 27.33 49.02
N LYS A 182 3.53 26.84 49.80
CA LYS A 182 2.66 27.67 50.64
C LYS A 182 2.50 27.07 52.03
N ASP A 183 3.58 27.04 52.81
CA ASP A 183 3.42 27.16 54.26
C ASP A 183 4.71 27.64 54.92
N GLN A 184 4.68 28.88 55.41
CA GLN A 184 5.47 29.45 56.52
C GLN A 184 5.60 30.97 56.36
N ASN A 185 4.50 31.67 56.62
CA ASN A 185 4.57 32.94 57.34
C ASN A 185 3.15 33.39 57.70
N LYS A 186 2.76 33.21 58.96
CA LYS A 186 1.86 34.12 59.68
C LYS A 186 1.69 33.63 61.11
N ASP A 187 2.39 34.30 62.02
CA ASP A 187 1.91 34.43 63.40
C ASP A 187 2.34 35.80 63.96
N GLN A 188 1.36 36.69 64.15
CA GLN A 188 1.15 37.51 65.35
C GLN A 188 0.17 38.68 65.11
N ASN A 189 -0.93 38.62 65.89
CA ASN A 189 -1.75 39.72 66.46
C ASN A 189 -2.55 40.66 65.54
N GLN A 190 -3.74 41.17 65.91
CA GLN A 190 -4.81 40.82 66.87
C GLN A 190 -5.97 41.80 66.57
N ASP A 191 -7.21 41.34 66.67
CA ASP A 191 -8.49 42.05 66.94
C ASP A 191 -8.83 43.41 66.29
N GLN A 192 -9.95 43.47 65.55
CA GLN A 192 -11.26 43.94 66.07
C GLN A 192 -12.41 43.89 65.02
N ASN A 193 -13.48 43.18 65.40
CA ASN A 193 -14.92 43.43 65.21
C ASN A 193 -15.62 43.53 63.81
N LYS A 194 -16.62 42.63 63.71
CA LYS A 194 -18.04 42.78 63.33
C LYS A 194 -18.51 42.67 61.87
N ASP A 195 -19.21 41.55 61.68
CA ASP A 195 -20.56 41.36 61.12
C ASP A 195 -20.88 41.53 59.62
N GLN A 196 -21.50 40.43 59.15
CA GLN A 196 -22.54 40.29 58.10
C GLN A 196 -22.18 40.31 56.61
N GLN A 197 -22.14 39.08 56.09
CA GLN A 197 -23.02 38.53 55.05
C GLN A 197 -23.00 39.16 53.63
N GLN A 198 -22.57 38.30 52.69
CA GLN A 198 -23.04 38.12 51.32
C GLN A 198 -23.17 39.36 50.42
N GLN A 199 -22.24 39.49 49.46
CA GLN A 199 -22.58 39.21 48.06
C GLN A 199 -21.32 39.02 47.21
N GLN A 200 -21.29 37.90 46.51
CA GLN A 200 -20.39 37.61 45.40
C GLN A 200 -20.57 38.66 44.30
N GLN A 201 -19.51 39.41 44.00
CA GLN A 201 -19.23 39.85 42.63
C GLN A 201 -17.78 40.35 42.52
N SER A 202 -16.83 39.42 42.62
CA SER A 202 -15.50 39.66 42.09
C SER A 202 -15.56 39.43 40.58
N GLN A 203 -15.49 40.54 39.83
CA GLN A 203 -15.11 40.55 38.43
C GLN A 203 -13.72 39.93 38.29
N ASP A 204 -13.66 38.62 38.10
CA ASP A 204 -12.50 38.02 37.47
C ASP A 204 -12.47 38.52 36.02
N GLN A 205 -11.54 39.44 35.78
CA GLN A 205 -11.00 39.70 34.46
C GLN A 205 -10.70 38.34 33.82
N LYS A 206 -11.51 37.96 32.83
CA LYS A 206 -11.17 36.93 31.85
C LYS A 206 -9.85 37.37 31.20
N GLN A 207 -8.73 36.97 31.77
CA GLN A 207 -7.53 36.72 30.99
C GLN A 207 -7.94 35.67 29.97
N GLN A 208 -8.17 36.14 28.74
CA GLN A 208 -8.20 35.28 27.57
C GLN A 208 -7.02 34.31 27.70
N PRO A 209 -7.25 32.99 27.64
CA PRO A 209 -6.17 32.08 27.37
C PRO A 209 -5.59 32.51 26.04
N GLN A 210 -4.42 33.13 26.11
CA GLN A 210 -3.58 33.46 24.99
C GLN A 210 -3.50 32.23 24.12
N GLN A 211 -4.06 32.32 22.91
CA GLN A 211 -4.09 31.27 21.90
C GLN A 211 -2.75 30.56 21.88
N GLN A 212 -2.75 29.38 22.50
CA GLN A 212 -1.59 28.52 22.60
C GLN A 212 -1.28 28.12 21.17
N ARG A 213 -0.09 28.53 20.72
CA ARG A 213 0.32 28.47 19.34
C ARG A 213 0.06 27.08 18.77
N GLN A 214 -0.72 27.06 17.69
CA GLN A 214 -0.76 25.99 16.70
C GLN A 214 0.69 25.64 16.30
N SER A 215 1.24 24.64 16.95
CA SER A 215 2.49 23.97 16.55
C SER A 215 2.23 22.51 16.21
N GLY A 216 1.08 22.24 15.61
CA GLY A 216 0.90 21.18 14.61
C GLY A 216 0.90 21.86 13.23
N ILE A 217 1.03 21.10 12.14
CA ILE A 217 0.87 21.68 10.80
C ILE A 217 -0.54 22.30 10.78
N SER A 218 -0.64 23.63 10.66
CA SER A 218 -1.96 24.28 10.59
C SER A 218 -2.73 23.69 9.41
N LYS A 219 -4.07 23.60 9.49
CA LYS A 219 -4.89 23.11 8.37
C LYS A 219 -4.51 23.78 7.03
N GLU A 220 -4.19 25.06 7.09
CA GLU A 220 -3.70 25.84 5.96
C GLU A 220 -2.34 25.35 5.42
N ASN A 221 -1.42 24.95 6.29
CA ASN A 221 -0.14 24.37 5.88
C ASN A 221 -0.34 22.96 5.28
N ALA A 222 -1.26 22.16 5.82
CA ALA A 222 -1.60 20.84 5.25
C ALA A 222 -2.22 20.99 3.85
N GLU A 223 -3.11 21.95 3.67
CA GLU A 223 -3.69 22.29 2.36
C GLU A 223 -2.62 22.79 1.36
N LYS A 224 -1.66 23.62 1.82
CA LYS A 224 -0.52 24.05 1.00
C LYS A 224 0.34 22.86 0.56
N ILE A 225 0.61 21.91 1.46
CA ILE A 225 1.36 20.69 1.14
C ILE A 225 0.59 19.85 0.12
N LEU A 226 -0.70 19.57 0.35
CA LEU A 226 -1.53 18.81 -0.58
C LEU A 226 -1.60 19.47 -1.96
N LYS A 227 -1.75 20.78 -2.02
CA LYS A 227 -1.75 21.55 -3.26
C LYS A 227 -0.39 21.51 -3.97
N ALA A 228 0.72 21.56 -3.22
CA ALA A 228 2.06 21.41 -3.79
C ALA A 228 2.25 20.01 -4.39
N MET A 229 1.77 18.98 -3.70
CA MET A 229 1.83 17.60 -4.18
C MET A 229 0.96 17.39 -5.43
N GLU A 230 -0.22 17.99 -5.50
CA GLU A 230 -1.08 17.99 -6.69
C GLU A 230 -0.39 18.66 -7.88
N ASN A 231 0.28 19.80 -7.65
CA ASN A 231 1.04 20.48 -8.70
C ASN A 231 2.22 19.64 -9.21
N GLU A 232 2.96 19.00 -8.30
CA GLU A 232 4.09 18.12 -8.64
C GLU A 232 3.65 16.87 -9.41
N GLU A 233 2.51 16.30 -9.02
CA GLU A 233 1.90 15.15 -9.68
C GLU A 233 1.40 15.51 -11.08
N ASN A 234 0.73 16.66 -11.24
CA ASN A 234 0.34 17.18 -12.55
C ASN A 234 1.55 17.44 -13.45
N ALA A 235 2.62 18.02 -12.92
CA ALA A 235 3.86 18.23 -13.67
C ALA A 235 4.51 16.91 -14.10
N THR A 236 4.50 15.91 -13.22
CA THR A 236 5.02 14.57 -13.52
C THR A 236 4.20 13.89 -14.61
N ARG A 237 2.87 13.99 -14.55
CA ARG A 237 1.97 13.47 -15.59
C ARG A 237 2.22 14.12 -16.95
N GLN A 238 2.38 15.44 -17.00
CA GLN A 238 2.72 16.14 -18.24
C GLN A 238 4.03 15.62 -18.84
N ARG A 239 5.03 15.37 -17.99
CA ARG A 239 6.33 14.82 -18.40
C ARG A 239 6.19 13.42 -18.99
N VAL A 240 5.48 12.53 -18.30
CA VAL A 240 5.26 11.14 -18.76
C VAL A 240 4.43 11.10 -20.04
N ASN A 241 3.38 11.91 -20.15
CA ASN A 241 2.59 12.03 -21.38
C ASN A 241 3.43 12.53 -22.55
N ALA A 242 4.30 13.52 -22.32
CA ALA A 242 5.22 14.03 -23.34
C ALA A 242 6.22 12.96 -23.79
N GLU A 243 6.73 12.12 -22.88
CA GLU A 243 7.60 10.98 -23.21
C GLU A 243 6.87 9.88 -23.99
N ARG A 244 5.64 9.54 -23.58
CA ARG A 244 4.82 8.54 -24.26
C ARG A 244 4.46 8.94 -25.69
N ASN A 245 4.16 10.22 -25.91
CA ASN A 245 3.90 10.77 -27.24
C ASN A 245 5.13 10.75 -28.15
N LYS A 246 6.34 10.78 -27.58
CA LYS A 246 7.60 10.68 -28.34
C LYS A 246 7.94 9.23 -28.73
N ASN A 247 7.58 8.25 -27.89
CA ASN A 247 8.06 6.87 -28.05
C ASN A 247 7.05 5.90 -28.69
N GLY A 248 5.77 6.29 -28.86
CA GLY A 248 4.73 5.47 -29.47
C GLY A 248 4.27 4.30 -28.58
N ALA A 249 2.95 4.11 -28.42
CA ALA A 249 2.41 3.05 -27.56
C ALA A 249 2.25 1.71 -28.32
N PRO A 250 2.84 0.59 -27.87
CA PRO A 250 2.54 -0.71 -28.45
C PRO A 250 1.14 -1.19 -28.02
N ALA A 251 0.27 -1.45 -28.99
CA ALA A 251 -1.02 -2.09 -28.75
C ALA A 251 -0.86 -3.61 -28.78
N ARG A 252 -0.87 -4.27 -27.61
CA ARG A 252 -1.12 -5.71 -27.52
C ARG A 252 -2.49 -5.94 -26.87
N ARG A 253 -3.43 -6.49 -27.64
CA ARG A 253 -4.69 -7.00 -27.10
C ARG A 253 -4.41 -8.33 -26.39
N GLN A 254 -4.54 -8.35 -25.07
CA GLN A 254 -4.57 -9.59 -24.32
C GLN A 254 -5.98 -10.20 -24.36
N VAL A 255 -6.02 -11.53 -24.49
CA VAL A 255 -7.26 -12.31 -24.67
C VAL A 255 -7.99 -12.54 -23.33
N THR A 256 -7.30 -12.35 -22.19
CA THR A 256 -7.85 -12.53 -20.84
C THR A 256 -7.29 -11.44 -19.94
N ASN A 257 -8.06 -10.39 -19.67
CA ASN A 257 -7.63 -9.35 -18.74
C ASN A 257 -7.78 -9.83 -17.29
N PRO A 258 -6.81 -9.54 -16.40
CA PRO A 258 -6.95 -9.78 -14.96
C PRO A 258 -8.01 -8.84 -14.34
N TRP A 259 -8.68 -9.28 -13.26
CA TRP A 259 -9.81 -8.56 -12.64
C TRP A 259 -9.47 -8.00 -11.25
#